data_AF-A0A970LJ96-F1
#
_entry.id   AF-A0A970LJ96-F1
#
_cell.length_a   1.000
_cell.length_b   1.000
_cell.length_c   1.000
_cell.angle_alpha   90.00
_cell.angle_beta   90.00
_cell.angle_gamma   90.00
#
_symmetry.space_group_name_H-M   'P 1'
#
loop_
_entity.id
_entity.type
_entity.pdbx_description
1 polymer ?
#
loop_
_entity_poly.entity_id
_entity_poly.type
_entity_poly.pdbx_seq_one_letter_code
_entity_poly.pdbx_strand_id
1 'polypeptide(L)' 'MNVLIFSVSIGNGHDQVAHTLRDAFLLSDPQNDVIIINTISLISPL' A
#
# COMPACT_ATOMS: atom_id res chain seq x y z
N MET A 1 -14.07 3.44 -4.90
CA MET A 1 -13.40 4.59 -4.25
C MET A 1 -11.94 4.59 -4.62
N ASN A 2 -11.28 5.75 -4.71
CA ASN A 2 -9.84 5.82 -4.99
C ASN A 2 -9.08 6.01 -3.67
N VAL A 3 -8.17 5.09 -3.36
CA VAL A 3 -7.40 5.06 -2.11
C VAL A 3 -5.91 5.04 -2.43
N LEU A 4 -5.17 5.99 -1.85
CA LEU A 4 -3.71 6.06 -1.98
C LEU A 4 -3.06 5.80 -0.63
N ILE A 5 -2.24 4.76 -0.53
CA ILE A 5 -1.53 4.36 0.69
C ILE A 5 -0.04 4.66 0.53
N PHE A 6 0.49 5.49 1.42
CA PHE A 6 1.93 5.71 1.53
C PHE A 6 2.53 4.73 2.53
N SER A 7 3.35 3.79 2.05
CA SER A 7 4.12 2.87 2.89
C SER A 7 5.55 3.38 3.01
N VAL A 8 6.11 3.36 4.23
CA VAL A 8 7.54 3.59 4.51
C VAL A 8 8.07 2.28 5.06
N SER A 9 8.76 1.49 4.24
CA SER A 9 9.24 0.18 4.67
C SER A 9 10.67 -0.10 4.21
N ILE A 10 11.56 -0.39 5.17
CA ILE A 10 12.97 -0.77 4.96
C ILE A 10 13.12 -2.32 4.93
N GLY A 11 12.02 -3.08 4.92
CA GLY A 11 12.03 -4.55 4.86
C GLY A 11 10.64 -5.19 4.77
N ASN A 12 10.56 -6.52 4.59
CA ASN A 12 9.31 -7.21 4.25
C ASN A 12 8.17 -7.14 5.30
N GLY A 13 8.46 -6.72 6.54
CA GLY A 13 7.48 -6.74 7.63
C GLY A 13 6.44 -5.61 7.58
N HIS A 14 6.85 -4.39 7.20
CA HIS A 14 5.97 -3.22 7.28
C HIS A 14 5.01 -3.09 6.09
N ASP A 15 5.38 -3.62 4.93
CA ASP A 15 4.53 -3.62 3.73
C ASP A 15 3.30 -4.52 3.88
N GLN A 16 3.32 -5.49 4.79
CA GLN A 16 2.15 -6.35 5.07
C GLN A 16 0.95 -5.56 5.57
N VAL A 17 1.14 -4.46 6.29
CA VAL A 17 0.03 -3.62 6.77
C VAL A 17 -0.65 -2.93 5.59
N ALA A 18 0.14 -2.35 4.67
CA ALA A 18 -0.38 -1.70 3.49
C ALA A 18 -1.14 -2.68 2.58
N HIS A 19 -0.62 -3.89 2.40
CA HIS A 19 -1.30 -4.95 1.65
C HIS A 19 -2.58 -5.45 2.34
N THR A 20 -2.55 -5.64 3.66
CA THR A 20 -3.74 -6.04 4.43
C THR A 20 -4.86 -5.01 4.30
N LEU A 21 -4.52 -3.71 4.37
CA LEU A 21 -5.49 -2.64 4.17
C LEU A 21 -6.06 -2.62 2.75
N ARG A 22 -5.21 -2.78 1.73
CA ARG A 22 -5.65 -2.91 0.33
C ARG A 22 -6.65 -4.05 0.18
N ASP A 23 -6.34 -5.22 0.73
CA ASP A 23 -7.19 -6.39 0.60
C ASP A 23 -8.54 -6.19 1.31
N ALA A 24 -8.55 -5.50 2.46
CA ALA A 24 -9.80 -5.13 3.14
C ALA A 24 -10.66 -4.17 2.31
N PHE A 25 -10.06 -3.17 1.65
CA PHE A 25 -10.78 -2.25 0.76
C PHE A 25 -11.36 -2.99 -0.45
N LEU A 26 -10.57 -3.85 -1.10
CA LEU A 26 -11.01 -4.64 -2.25
C LEU A 26 -12.08 -5.67 -1.88
N LEU A 27 -12.01 -6.24 -0.68
CA LEU A 27 -13.02 -7.16 -0.16
C LEU A 27 -14.36 -6.45 0.09
N SER A 28 -14.32 -5.21 0.61
CA SER A 28 -15.54 -4.44 0.87
C SER A 28 -16.24 -3.95 -0.41
N ASP A 29 -15.47 -3.55 -1.41
CA ASP A 29 -15.97 -3.16 -2.73
C ASP A 29 -14.88 -3.43 -3.78
N PRO A 30 -15.07 -4.41 -4.69
CA PRO A 30 -14.12 -4.73 -5.76
C PRO A 30 -13.90 -3.61 -6.78
N GLN A 31 -14.76 -2.57 -6.82
CA GLN A 31 -14.56 -1.39 -7.66
C GLN A 31 -13.64 -0.35 -7.00
N ASN A 32 -13.13 -0.61 -5.80
CA ASN A 32 -12.11 0.23 -5.21
C ASN A 32 -10.81 0.15 -6.00
N ASP A 33 -10.22 1.31 -6.29
CA ASP A 33 -8.89 1.44 -6.84
C ASP A 33 -7.94 1.82 -5.70
N VAL A 34 -7.01 0.93 -5.37
CA VAL A 34 -6.12 1.08 -4.23
C VAL A 34 -4.67 0.97 -4.68
N ILE A 35 -3.94 2.07 -4.58
CA ILE A 35 -2.54 2.17 -4.98
C ILE A 35 -1.68 2.29 -3.73
N ILE A 36 -0.64 1.47 -3.64
CA ILE A 36 0.36 1.54 -2.57
C ILE A 36 1.64 2.13 -3.16
N ILE A 37 2.13 3.22 -2.58
CA ILE A 37 3.41 3.83 -2.92
C ILE A 37 4.40 3.50 -1.79
N ASN A 38 5.46 2.76 -2.13
CA ASN A 38 6.62 2.67 -1.25
C ASN A 38 7.43 3.97 -1.37
N THR A 39 7.32 4.80 -0.35
CA THR A 39 7.96 6.11 -0.29
C THR A 39 9.48 6.02 -0.21
N ILE A 40 10.06 4.93 0.33
CA ILE A 40 11.51 4.75 0.38
C ILE A 40 12.04 4.51 -1.03
N SER A 41 11.42 3.60 -1.79
CA SER A 41 11.77 3.38 -3.20
C SER A 41 11.64 4.65 -4.06
N LEU A 42 10.75 5.57 -3.67
CA LEU A 42 10.51 6.82 -4.38
C LEU A 42 11.57 7.90 -4.08
N ILE A 43 12.09 7.98 -2.85
CA ILE A 43 13.02 9.04 -2.42
C ILE A 43 14.49 8.58 -2.33
N SER A 44 14.72 7.27 -2.23
CA SER A 44 16.04 6.67 -2.14
C SER A 44 15.99 5.25 -2.69
N PRO A 45 16.34 5.02 -3.97
CA PRO A 45 16.65 3.67 -4.44
C PRO A 45 17.96 3.27 -3.73
N LEU A 46 17.84 2.66 -2.55
CA LEU A 46 18.95 1.97 -1.89
C LEU A 46 19.43 0.81 -2.77
#